data_AF-A0A9X5XL48-F1
#
_entry.id   AF-A0A9X5XL48-F1
#
_cell.length_a   1.000
_cell.length_b   1.000
_cell.length_c   1.000
_cell.angle_alpha   90.00
_cell.angle_beta   90.00
_cell.angle_gamma   90.00
#
_symmetry.space_group_name_H-M   'P 1'
#
loop_
_entity.id
_entity.type
_entity.pdbx_description
1 polymer ?
#
loop_
_entity_poly.entity_id
_entity_poly.type
_entity_poly.pdbx_seq_one_letter_code
_entity_poly.pdbx_strand_id
1 'polypeptide(L)'
;SPDGQWMVSGEWGTMTRLLVFPTPGVNPSTSPSANLPQASTINLDHAVRDVQGCDFVTATQLLCSSDDPAGTLFGITKPLLQIDLSAAPSGSGDVTGHVTALRQLPLRSSCSGTFEVEGIDYDRRTGTLRVIVVSPGFCVLTDSKTYRFTKS
;
A
#
# COMPACT_ATOMS: atom_id res chain seq x y z
N SER A 1 -11.15 -0.49 3.22
CA SER A 1 -11.92 0.66 3.72
C SER A 1 -12.18 0.44 5.18
N PRO A 2 -12.44 1.50 5.96
CA PRO A 2 -12.65 1.41 7.41
C PRO A 2 -13.75 0.45 7.87
N ASP A 3 -14.80 0.28 7.05
CA ASP A 3 -15.95 -0.61 7.26
C ASP A 3 -15.70 -2.06 6.79
N GLY A 4 -14.50 -2.34 6.29
CA GLY A 4 -14.10 -3.66 5.81
C GLY A 4 -14.69 -4.07 4.46
N GLN A 5 -15.51 -3.23 3.80
CA GLN A 5 -16.20 -3.62 2.57
C GLN A 5 -15.32 -3.62 1.31
N TRP A 6 -14.26 -2.81 1.29
CA TRP A 6 -13.43 -2.60 0.11
C TRP A 6 -11.95 -2.81 0.41
N MET A 7 -11.22 -3.46 -0.48
CA MET A 7 -9.76 -3.51 -0.46
C MET A 7 -9.19 -2.77 -1.66
N VAL A 8 -7.96 -2.29 -1.50
CA VAL A 8 -7.25 -1.52 -2.51
C VAL A 8 -5.99 -2.29 -2.90
N SER A 9 -5.72 -2.38 -4.19
CA SER A 9 -4.53 -3.05 -4.74
C SER A 9 -3.75 -2.09 -5.65
N GLY A 10 -2.43 -2.18 -5.59
CA GLY A 10 -1.56 -1.68 -6.64
C GLY A 10 -1.54 -2.59 -7.87
N GLU A 11 -0.79 -2.17 -8.87
CA GLU A 11 -0.44 -2.93 -10.07
C GLU A 11 1.09 -3.15 -10.10
N TRP A 12 1.59 -4.03 -10.98
CA TRP A 12 3.03 -4.19 -11.19
C TRP A 12 3.56 -3.09 -12.12
N GLY A 13 4.76 -2.58 -11.85
CA GLY A 13 5.37 -1.50 -12.61
C GLY A 13 4.84 -0.11 -12.24
N THR A 14 4.97 0.86 -13.16
CA THR A 14 4.46 2.21 -12.96
C THR A 14 2.95 2.26 -13.25
N MET A 15 2.18 2.85 -12.34
CA MET A 15 0.72 2.94 -12.41
C MET A 15 0.24 4.36 -12.08
N THR A 16 -0.91 4.74 -12.63
CA THR A 16 -1.60 6.02 -12.36
C THR A 16 -2.93 5.81 -11.64
N ARG A 17 -3.18 4.61 -11.13
CA ARG A 17 -4.39 4.25 -10.42
C ARG A 17 -4.12 3.17 -9.39
N LEU A 18 -5.03 3.02 -8.44
CA LEU A 18 -5.17 1.81 -7.63
C LEU A 18 -6.51 1.14 -7.96
N LEU A 19 -6.55 -0.18 -7.82
CA LEU A 19 -7.74 -1.00 -8.08
C LEU A 19 -8.52 -1.17 -6.79
N VAL A 20 -9.85 -1.07 -6.86
CA VAL A 20 -10.74 -1.30 -5.72
C VAL A 20 -11.51 -2.59 -5.95
N PHE A 21 -11.44 -3.51 -4.99
CA PHE A 21 -12.14 -4.78 -5.00
C PHE A 21 -13.04 -4.91 -3.77
N PRO A 22 -14.16 -5.65 -3.84
CA PRO A 22 -14.90 -6.03 -2.65
C PRO A 22 -14.04 -6.96 -1.78
N THR A 23 -14.00 -6.71 -0.47
CA THR A 23 -13.17 -7.52 0.45
C THR A 23 -13.72 -8.96 0.55
N PRO A 24 -12.92 -9.99 0.26
CA PRO A 24 -13.36 -11.38 0.30
C PRO A 24 -13.78 -11.79 1.71
N GLY A 25 -14.94 -12.45 1.83
CA GLY A 25 -15.44 -12.97 3.11
C GLY A 25 -16.02 -11.91 4.07
N VAL A 26 -15.86 -10.62 3.76
CA VAL A 26 -16.44 -9.50 4.53
C VAL A 26 -17.51 -8.78 3.72
N ASN A 27 -17.29 -8.57 2.43
CA ASN A 27 -18.27 -7.98 1.54
C ASN A 27 -19.24 -9.06 1.04
N PRO A 28 -20.57 -8.92 1.27
CA PRO A 28 -21.55 -9.95 0.97
C PRO A 28 -21.73 -10.22 -0.54
N SER A 29 -21.20 -9.34 -1.40
CA SER A 29 -21.18 -9.57 -2.86
C SER A 29 -20.09 -10.57 -3.31
N THR A 30 -19.22 -11.02 -2.41
CA THR A 30 -18.12 -11.94 -2.74
C THR A 30 -18.51 -13.40 -2.52
N SER A 31 -17.93 -14.29 -3.33
CA SER A 31 -18.01 -15.74 -3.16
C SER A 31 -16.60 -16.33 -3.12
N PRO A 32 -16.28 -17.24 -2.17
CA PRO A 32 -15.00 -17.95 -2.13
C PRO A 32 -14.70 -18.78 -3.38
N SER A 33 -15.71 -19.14 -4.16
CA SER A 33 -15.57 -19.96 -5.37
C SER A 33 -15.45 -19.14 -6.66
N ALA A 34 -15.38 -17.81 -6.57
CA ALA A 34 -15.37 -16.93 -7.73
C ALA A 34 -14.18 -15.97 -7.70
N ASN A 35 -13.73 -15.56 -8.89
CA ASN A 35 -12.78 -14.47 -9.02
C ASN A 35 -13.41 -13.16 -8.53
N LEU A 36 -12.60 -12.30 -7.95
CA LEU A 36 -13.04 -11.02 -7.43
C LEU A 36 -13.21 -10.02 -8.57
N PRO A 37 -14.42 -9.49 -8.82
CA PRO A 37 -14.59 -8.45 -9.82
C PRO A 37 -13.97 -7.15 -9.30
N GLN A 38 -13.23 -6.47 -10.17
CA GLN A 38 -12.84 -5.09 -9.91
C GLN A 38 -14.11 -4.23 -9.85
N ALA A 39 -14.30 -3.47 -8.77
CA ALA A 39 -15.49 -2.67 -8.54
C ALA A 39 -15.33 -1.22 -9.04
N SER A 40 -14.17 -0.62 -8.80
CA SER A 40 -13.86 0.77 -9.18
C SER A 40 -12.34 1.01 -9.17
N THR A 41 -11.92 2.25 -9.41
CA THR A 41 -10.53 2.70 -9.34
C THR A 41 -10.36 3.94 -8.47
N ILE A 42 -9.14 4.11 -7.94
CA ILE A 42 -8.66 5.36 -7.37
C ILE A 42 -7.69 5.95 -8.40
N ASN A 43 -8.08 7.01 -9.09
CA ASN A 43 -7.23 7.70 -10.06
C ASN A 43 -6.23 8.61 -9.34
N LEU A 44 -4.94 8.38 -9.56
CA LEU A 44 -3.87 9.10 -8.87
C LEU A 44 -3.44 10.32 -9.67
N ASP A 45 -3.22 11.44 -8.99
CA ASP A 45 -2.70 12.66 -9.62
C ASP A 45 -1.19 12.62 -9.89
N HIS A 46 -0.49 11.66 -9.29
CA HIS A 46 0.92 11.39 -9.52
C HIS A 46 1.14 9.87 -9.68
N ALA A 47 1.96 9.49 -10.66
CA ALA A 47 2.25 8.09 -10.92
C ALA A 47 3.05 7.46 -9.77
N VAL A 48 2.69 6.23 -9.39
CA VAL A 48 3.40 5.44 -8.38
C VAL A 48 3.96 4.17 -9.02
N ARG A 49 4.85 3.46 -8.35
CA ARG A 49 5.44 2.22 -8.88
C ARG A 49 5.47 1.12 -7.84
N ASP A 50 5.19 -0.11 -8.27
CA ASP A 50 5.32 -1.34 -7.49
C ASP A 50 4.68 -1.22 -6.08
N VAL A 51 3.42 -0.77 -6.01
CA VAL A 51 2.70 -0.64 -4.74
C VAL A 51 2.33 -2.02 -4.23
N GLN A 52 2.91 -2.41 -3.09
CA GLN A 52 2.78 -3.76 -2.51
C GLN A 52 1.58 -3.88 -1.59
N GLY A 53 1.11 -2.77 -1.05
CA GLY A 53 -0.07 -2.72 -0.22
C GLY A 53 -0.42 -1.29 0.17
N CYS A 54 -1.69 -1.09 0.46
CA CYS A 54 -2.24 0.13 1.03
C CYS A 54 -3.18 -0.23 2.17
N ASP A 55 -3.16 0.55 3.24
CA ASP A 55 -4.15 0.43 4.31
C ASP A 55 -4.81 1.76 4.65
N PHE A 56 -6.05 1.69 5.10
CA PHE A 56 -6.88 2.84 5.41
C PHE A 56 -6.58 3.38 6.82
N VAL A 57 -6.06 4.60 6.88
CA VAL A 57 -5.96 5.38 8.12
C VAL A 57 -7.31 5.96 8.49
N THR A 58 -8.01 6.52 7.50
CA THR A 58 -9.40 7.01 7.60
C THR A 58 -10.20 6.51 6.39
N ALA A 59 -11.45 6.96 6.23
CA ALA A 59 -12.24 6.60 5.05
C ALA A 59 -11.67 7.18 3.74
N THR A 60 -10.88 8.25 3.85
CA THR A 60 -10.35 9.02 2.72
C THR A 60 -8.84 9.19 2.77
N GLN A 61 -8.13 8.41 3.60
CA GLN A 61 -6.68 8.48 3.68
C GLN A 61 -6.09 7.08 3.72
N LEU A 62 -5.17 6.82 2.79
CA LEU A 62 -4.39 5.60 2.69
C LEU A 62 -2.94 5.87 3.07
N LEU A 63 -2.29 4.85 3.64
CA LEU A 63 -0.85 4.71 3.64
C LEU A 63 -0.49 3.51 2.79
N CYS A 64 0.45 3.69 1.86
CA CYS A 64 0.87 2.65 0.93
C CYS A 64 2.38 2.44 0.98
N SER A 65 2.79 1.17 0.95
CA SER A 65 4.19 0.79 0.85
C SER A 65 4.52 0.49 -0.61
N SER A 66 5.52 1.17 -1.17
CA SER A 66 5.99 0.97 -2.54
C SER A 66 7.34 0.26 -2.55
N ASP A 67 7.47 -0.71 -3.44
CA ASP A 67 8.72 -1.40 -3.74
C ASP A 67 9.51 -0.71 -4.86
N ASP A 68 9.28 0.57 -5.14
CA ASP A 68 9.99 1.31 -6.20
C ASP A 68 11.53 1.24 -6.02
N PRO A 69 12.27 0.57 -6.92
CA PRO A 69 13.72 0.45 -6.81
C PRO A 69 14.48 1.65 -7.37
N ALA A 70 13.90 2.44 -8.28
CA ALA A 70 14.64 3.48 -9.01
C ALA A 70 14.45 4.88 -8.44
N GLY A 71 13.36 5.13 -7.69
CA GLY A 71 13.11 6.40 -7.02
C GLY A 71 12.92 7.60 -7.96
N THR A 72 12.77 7.35 -9.26
CA THR A 72 12.63 8.38 -10.30
C THR A 72 11.32 9.16 -10.21
N LEU A 73 10.32 8.65 -9.48
CA LEU A 73 9.00 9.28 -9.35
C LEU A 73 8.94 10.34 -8.23
N PHE A 74 9.75 10.18 -7.17
CA PHE A 74 9.70 11.02 -5.98
C PHE A 74 11.09 11.42 -5.44
N GLY A 75 12.18 11.06 -6.13
CA GLY A 75 13.56 11.28 -5.68
C GLY A 75 14.01 10.35 -4.55
N ILE A 76 13.20 9.37 -4.15
CA ILE A 76 13.48 8.39 -3.10
C ILE A 76 13.04 6.99 -3.51
N THR A 77 13.84 5.98 -3.19
CA THR A 77 13.48 4.56 -3.41
C THR A 77 12.65 4.04 -2.26
N LYS A 78 11.86 2.99 -2.52
CA LYS A 78 11.01 2.28 -1.56
C LYS A 78 10.20 3.25 -0.66
N PRO A 79 9.42 4.20 -1.23
CA PRO A 79 8.76 5.23 -0.43
C PRO A 79 7.57 4.67 0.36
N LEU A 80 7.35 5.25 1.55
CA LEU A 80 6.04 5.26 2.20
C LEU A 80 5.23 6.40 1.58
N LEU A 81 4.11 6.06 0.98
CA LEU A 81 3.21 7.00 0.32
C LEU A 81 1.98 7.26 1.20
N GLN A 82 1.51 8.50 1.23
CA GLN A 82 0.17 8.85 1.67
C GLN A 82 -0.67 9.14 0.44
N ILE A 83 -1.92 8.67 0.43
CA ILE A 83 -2.87 8.99 -0.62
C ILE A 83 -4.14 9.53 0.02
N ASP A 84 -4.43 10.80 -0.24
CA ASP A 84 -5.64 11.46 0.25
C ASP A 84 -6.73 11.42 -0.83
N LEU A 85 -7.84 10.76 -0.52
CA LEU A 85 -8.93 10.46 -1.45
C LEU A 85 -9.97 11.58 -1.45
N SER A 86 -10.54 11.88 -2.62
CA SER A 86 -11.64 12.85 -2.75
C SER A 86 -12.95 12.36 -2.11
N ALA A 87 -13.14 11.04 -2.03
CA ALA A 87 -14.25 10.40 -1.33
C ALA A 87 -13.87 9.00 -0.86
N ALA A 88 -14.65 8.45 0.07
CA ALA A 88 -14.48 7.06 0.49
C ALA A 88 -14.87 6.11 -0.66
N PRO A 89 -14.07 5.06 -0.96
CA PRO A 89 -14.45 4.08 -1.96
C PRO A 89 -15.77 3.41 -1.61
N SER A 90 -16.72 3.42 -2.56
CA SER A 90 -18.06 2.83 -2.42
C SER A 90 -18.31 1.66 -3.35
N GLY A 91 -17.37 1.37 -4.26
CA GLY A 91 -17.51 0.36 -5.31
C GLY A 91 -18.49 0.71 -6.43
N SER A 92 -19.12 1.89 -6.40
CA SER A 92 -20.10 2.33 -7.40
C SER A 92 -19.58 3.43 -8.34
N GLY A 93 -18.37 3.93 -8.12
CA GLY A 93 -17.76 4.98 -8.92
C GLY A 93 -16.30 5.17 -8.55
N ASP A 94 -15.53 5.69 -9.51
CA ASP A 94 -14.12 6.00 -9.31
C ASP A 94 -13.96 7.23 -8.40
N VAL A 95 -12.87 7.25 -7.64
CA VAL A 95 -12.45 8.41 -6.84
C VAL A 95 -11.08 8.88 -7.30
N THR A 96 -10.70 10.09 -6.90
CA THR A 96 -9.34 10.61 -7.13
C THR A 96 -8.52 10.53 -5.85
N GLY A 97 -7.20 10.39 -5.98
CA GLY A 97 -6.25 10.35 -4.88
C GLY A 97 -5.07 11.29 -5.12
N HIS A 98 -4.81 12.17 -4.15
CA HIS A 98 -3.61 13.00 -4.11
C HIS A 98 -2.46 12.23 -3.48
N VAL A 99 -1.35 12.04 -4.20
CA VAL A 99 -0.22 11.25 -3.72
C VAL A 99 0.87 12.13 -3.11
N THR A 100 1.26 11.82 -1.88
CA THR A 100 2.43 12.41 -1.21
C THR A 100 3.42 11.33 -0.82
N ALA A 101 4.68 11.47 -1.23
CA ALA A 101 5.77 10.64 -0.72
C ALA A 101 6.25 11.18 0.64
N LEU A 102 5.99 10.43 1.72
CA LEU A 102 6.28 10.88 3.08
C LEU A 102 7.76 10.76 3.42
N ARG A 103 8.36 9.59 3.11
CA ARG A 103 9.75 9.25 3.42
C ARG A 103 10.15 7.95 2.76
N GLN A 104 11.46 7.70 2.68
CA GLN A 104 12.00 6.38 2.38
C GLN A 104 11.74 5.43 3.55
N LEU A 105 11.31 4.20 3.25
CA LEU A 105 11.21 3.11 4.22
C LEU A 105 12.61 2.70 4.70
N PRO A 106 12.80 2.23 5.95
CA PRO A 106 14.13 1.94 6.44
C PRO A 106 14.76 0.72 5.72
N LEU A 107 15.88 0.97 5.02
CA LEU A 107 16.64 -0.04 4.30
C LEU A 107 17.94 -0.33 5.05
N ARG A 108 17.91 -1.29 6.00
CA ARG A 108 19.03 -1.57 6.91
C ARG A 108 19.33 -3.05 6.98
N SER A 109 20.48 -3.45 6.44
CA SER A 109 21.03 -4.80 6.56
C SER A 109 22.55 -4.79 6.48
N SER A 110 23.19 -5.85 6.98
CA SER A 110 24.61 -6.12 6.74
C SER A 110 24.88 -6.70 5.35
N CYS A 111 23.85 -7.24 4.68
CA CYS A 111 23.97 -7.71 3.31
C CYS A 111 23.89 -6.55 2.31
N SER A 112 24.62 -6.68 1.20
CA SER A 112 24.49 -5.80 0.04
C SER A 112 23.45 -6.37 -0.94
N GLY A 113 22.74 -5.50 -1.65
CA GLY A 113 21.76 -5.87 -2.67
C GLY A 113 20.48 -5.05 -2.56
N THR A 114 19.42 -5.55 -3.21
CA THR A 114 18.10 -4.88 -3.26
C THR A 114 17.21 -5.38 -2.14
N PHE A 115 16.63 -4.45 -1.40
CA PHE A 115 15.56 -4.73 -0.44
C PHE A 115 14.23 -4.91 -1.17
N GLU A 116 13.37 -5.76 -0.62
CA GLU A 116 11.99 -5.91 -1.08
C GLU A 116 11.04 -5.41 0.01
N VAL A 117 10.02 -4.68 -0.38
CA VAL A 117 8.90 -4.28 0.47
C VAL A 117 7.78 -5.26 0.18
N GLU A 118 7.11 -5.80 1.20
CA GLU A 118 6.10 -6.86 1.00
C GLU A 118 4.70 -6.48 1.49
N GLY A 119 4.55 -5.42 2.27
CA GLY A 119 3.23 -5.00 2.71
C GLY A 119 3.20 -4.03 3.88
N ILE A 120 1.98 -3.62 4.21
CA ILE A 120 1.68 -2.60 5.21
C ILE A 120 0.39 -2.93 5.95
N ASP A 121 0.33 -2.60 7.24
CA ASP A 121 -0.82 -2.79 8.14
C ASP A 121 -0.92 -1.59 9.08
N TYR A 122 -2.07 -0.93 9.15
CA TYR A 122 -2.34 0.18 10.03
C TYR A 122 -3.40 -0.19 11.08
N ASP A 123 -2.95 -0.38 12.31
CA ASP A 123 -3.84 -0.61 13.44
C ASP A 123 -4.44 0.71 13.93
N ARG A 124 -5.67 1.01 13.48
CA ARG A 124 -6.44 2.20 13.88
C ARG A 124 -6.70 2.31 15.38
N ARG A 125 -6.71 1.18 16.11
CA ARG A 125 -6.96 1.19 17.57
C ARG A 125 -5.76 1.71 18.34
N THR A 126 -4.55 1.44 17.84
CA THR A 126 -3.29 1.84 18.48
C THR A 126 -2.55 2.95 17.73
N GLY A 127 -3.01 3.34 16.54
CA GLY A 127 -2.35 4.29 15.67
C GLY A 127 -0.98 3.80 15.16
N THR A 128 -0.76 2.48 15.16
CA THR A 128 0.54 1.88 14.79
C THR A 128 0.52 1.43 13.34
N LEU A 129 1.46 1.93 12.55
CA LEU A 129 1.74 1.43 11.21
C LEU A 129 2.84 0.36 11.28
N ARG A 130 2.62 -0.76 10.61
CA ARG A 130 3.60 -1.84 10.40
C ARG A 130 3.92 -1.93 8.92
N VAL A 131 5.21 -2.02 8.58
CA VAL A 131 5.66 -2.21 7.20
C VAL A 131 6.69 -3.33 7.18
N ILE A 132 6.55 -4.28 6.24
CA ILE A 132 7.48 -5.39 6.05
C ILE A 132 8.52 -4.98 5.01
N VAL A 133 9.78 -5.06 5.39
CA VAL A 133 10.93 -4.86 4.50
C VAL A 133 11.86 -6.06 4.63
N VAL A 134 12.04 -6.76 3.52
CA VAL A 134 12.86 -7.94 3.35
C VAL A 134 14.28 -7.54 2.98
N SER A 135 15.23 -8.16 3.69
CA SER A 135 16.66 -7.88 3.51
C SER A 135 17.23 -8.58 2.28
N PRO A 136 18.25 -7.99 1.62
CA PRO A 136 18.86 -8.56 0.42
C PRO A 136 19.64 -9.85 0.69
N GLY A 137 19.77 -10.67 -0.35
CA GLY A 137 20.64 -11.85 -0.36
C GLY A 137 20.30 -12.86 0.73
N PHE A 138 21.31 -13.51 1.32
CA PHE A 138 21.07 -14.52 2.36
C PHE A 138 20.51 -13.93 3.67
N CYS A 139 20.61 -12.60 3.87
CA CYS A 139 20.07 -11.94 5.05
C CYS A 139 18.54 -11.97 5.10
N VAL A 140 17.84 -12.33 4.01
CA VAL A 140 16.39 -12.58 4.05
C VAL A 140 15.99 -13.57 5.15
N LEU A 141 16.85 -14.54 5.43
CA LEU A 141 16.61 -15.61 6.40
C LEU A 141 16.80 -15.17 7.86
N THR A 142 17.45 -14.03 8.11
CA THR A 142 17.91 -13.65 9.46
C THR A 142 17.64 -12.20 9.84
N ASP A 143 17.37 -11.32 8.88
CA ASP A 143 17.34 -9.86 9.09
C ASP A 143 16.18 -9.15 8.37
N SER A 144 15.18 -9.89 7.88
CA SER A 144 13.93 -9.28 7.38
C SER A 144 13.16 -8.68 8.56
N LYS A 145 12.65 -7.46 8.39
CA LYS A 145 12.11 -6.65 9.50
C LYS A 145 10.70 -6.16 9.24
N THR A 146 9.90 -6.21 10.30
CA THR A 146 8.68 -5.41 10.42
C THR A 146 9.01 -4.12 11.16
N TYR A 147 8.97 -2.99 10.47
CA TYR A 147 9.13 -1.67 11.07
C TYR A 147 7.80 -1.19 11.64
N ARG A 148 7.86 -0.57 12.83
CA ARG A 148 6.69 0.05 13.49
C ARG A 148 6.84 1.56 13.51
N PHE A 149 5.83 2.28 13.05
CA PHE A 149 5.75 3.74 13.11
C PHE A 149 4.53 4.14 13.95
N THR A 150 4.70 5.20 14.74
CA THR A 150 3.63 5.82 15.53
C THR A 150 3.67 7.33 15.25
N LYS A 151 2.50 7.99 15.28
CA LYS A 151 2.47 9.46 15.28
C LYS A 151 2.91 9.93 16.67
N SER A 152 3.94 10.77 16.71
CA SER A 152 4.40 11.50 17.90
C SER A 152 3.54 12.72 18.18
#